data_AF-A0A8H4UYT4-F1
#
_entry.id   AF-A0A8H4UYT4-F1
#
_cell.length_a   1.000
_cell.length_b   1.000
_cell.length_c   1.000
_cell.angle_alpha   90.00
_cell.angle_beta   90.00
_cell.angle_gamma   90.00
#
_symmetry.space_group_name_H-M   'P 1'
#
loop_
_entity.id
_entity.type
_entity.pdbx_description
1 polymer ?
#
loop_
_entity_poly.entity_id
_entity_poly.type
_entity_poly.pdbx_seq_one_letter_code
_entity_poly.pdbx_strand_id
1 'polypeptide(L)'
;MIMHAVRSIDAALTRKWEDMEAKGDALDAGLDAYTGIQVLFLDGEEAFQDWSNSDSLYGARSLAETWGETSHSPMSIYRTPLSSISLFMLLDLLGSKDPLIHSYFSTTHWAYQSLGELEGRLRTLRQFKSSPNYDSKPEHAVEEPQWFIDADKGEHLIRVPTTIQDDHIPFLRRGVEILHIISTPKIDGREQFPKVWHTLHDDGEHLDLPTVEDWSMLVTAFAAEWMELEGYFDDAQDTPERMYTRKTE
;
A
#
# COMPACT_ATOMS: atom_id res chain seq x y z
N MET A 1 8.22 -5.72 2.75
CA MET A 1 7.50 -4.48 2.42
C MET A 1 6.57 -4.03 3.55
N ILE A 2 5.37 -4.60 3.71
CA ILE A 2 4.36 -4.16 4.72
C ILE A 2 4.94 -4.08 6.14
N MET A 3 5.57 -5.15 6.61
CA MET A 3 6.17 -5.18 7.95
C MET A 3 7.32 -4.18 8.12
N HIS A 4 8.03 -3.87 7.04
CA HIS A 4 9.03 -2.80 7.06
C HIS A 4 8.35 -1.45 7.26
N ALA A 5 7.31 -1.14 6.48
CA ALA A 5 6.60 0.12 6.57
C ALA A 5 6.00 0.36 7.96
N VAL A 6 5.29 -0.63 8.51
CA VAL A 6 4.71 -0.51 9.86
C VAL A 6 5.79 -0.30 10.91
N ARG A 7 6.88 -1.10 10.87
CA ARG A 7 8.00 -0.92 11.80
C ARG A 7 8.64 0.47 11.68
N SER A 8 8.74 1.01 10.47
CA SER A 8 9.39 2.29 10.21
C SER A 8 8.60 3.49 10.71
N ILE A 9 7.27 3.39 10.81
CA ILE A 9 6.40 4.47 11.32
C ILE A 9 6.00 4.30 12.79
N ASP A 10 6.19 3.12 13.38
CA ASP A 10 5.72 2.73 14.73
C ASP A 10 6.09 3.75 15.82
N ALA A 11 7.36 4.16 15.88
CA ALA A 11 7.84 5.11 16.87
C ALA A 11 7.22 6.51 16.70
N ALA A 12 7.11 6.98 15.45
CA ALA A 12 6.51 8.29 15.15
C ALA A 12 5.02 8.31 15.48
N LEU A 13 4.31 7.23 15.12
CA LEU A 13 2.89 7.06 15.41
C LEU A 13 2.62 7.00 16.92
N THR A 14 3.47 6.28 17.67
CA THR A 14 3.41 6.21 19.13
C THR A 14 3.56 7.60 19.75
N ARG A 15 4.58 8.37 19.34
CA ARG A 15 4.78 9.75 19.81
C ARG A 15 3.60 10.66 19.50
N LYS A 16 3.01 10.53 18.30
CA LYS A 16 1.82 11.30 17.92
C LYS A 16 0.65 11.01 18.85
N TRP A 17 0.37 9.74 19.13
CA TRP A 17 -0.72 9.38 20.03
C TRP A 17 -0.48 9.83 21.48
N GLU A 18 0.74 9.72 21.99
CA GLU A 18 1.10 10.24 23.33
C GLU A 18 0.90 11.76 23.43
N ASP A 19 1.30 12.52 22.40
CA ASP A 19 1.12 13.96 22.34
C ASP A 19 -0.37 14.36 22.26
N MET A 20 -1.17 13.63 21.48
CA MET A 20 -2.63 13.83 21.39
C MET A 20 -3.33 13.53 22.73
N GLU A 21 -2.93 12.47 23.43
CA GLU A 21 -3.44 12.13 24.76
C GLU A 21 -3.10 13.24 25.77
N ALA A 22 -1.85 13.72 25.77
CA ALA A 22 -1.39 14.76 26.69
C ALA A 22 -2.10 16.11 26.50
N LYS A 23 -2.48 16.45 25.26
CA LYS A 23 -3.20 17.69 24.95
C LYS A 23 -4.69 17.63 25.29
N GLY A 24 -5.24 16.45 25.59
CA GLY A 24 -6.67 16.27 25.85
C GLY A 24 -7.52 16.37 24.58
N ASP A 25 -6.89 16.28 23.40
CA ASP A 25 -7.53 16.43 22.08
C ASP A 25 -8.49 15.27 21.77
N ALA A 26 -8.48 14.20 22.56
CA ALA A 26 -9.37 13.04 22.48
C ALA A 26 -10.87 13.37 22.32
N LEU A 27 -11.34 14.48 22.90
CA LEU A 27 -12.76 14.88 22.84
C LEU A 27 -13.06 15.99 21.82
N ASP A 28 -12.08 16.80 21.43
CA ASP A 28 -12.25 17.95 20.51
C ASP A 28 -11.76 17.67 19.08
N ALA A 29 -10.89 16.67 18.85
CA ALA A 29 -10.30 16.36 17.55
C ALA A 29 -11.16 15.46 16.64
N GLY A 30 -12.41 15.18 17.02
CA GLY A 30 -13.36 14.47 16.16
C GLY A 30 -12.96 13.02 15.84
N LEU A 31 -13.47 12.49 14.70
CA LEU A 31 -13.24 11.10 14.26
C LEU A 31 -11.77 10.81 13.92
N ASP A 32 -11.01 11.85 13.56
CA ASP A 32 -9.61 11.74 13.14
C ASP A 32 -8.68 11.41 14.33
N ALA A 33 -9.13 11.68 15.56
CA ALA A 33 -8.38 11.44 16.79
C ALA A 33 -8.05 9.96 17.05
N TYR A 34 -8.79 9.03 16.43
CA TYR A 34 -8.71 7.58 16.70
C TYR A 34 -8.51 6.72 15.46
N THR A 35 -7.98 7.30 14.38
CA THR A 35 -7.62 6.52 13.20
C THR A 35 -6.31 5.78 13.44
N GLY A 36 -6.22 4.54 12.95
CA GLY A 36 -5.05 3.69 13.06
C GLY A 36 -4.86 2.85 11.80
N ILE A 37 -3.72 2.17 11.73
CA ILE A 37 -3.42 1.24 10.63
C ILE A 37 -3.72 -0.18 11.09
N GLN A 38 -4.48 -0.91 10.29
CA GLN A 38 -4.68 -2.35 10.45
C GLN A 38 -3.99 -3.09 9.31
N VAL A 39 -3.21 -4.10 9.64
CA VAL A 39 -2.58 -4.99 8.66
C VAL A 39 -3.33 -6.32 8.61
N LEU A 40 -3.70 -6.73 7.41
CA LEU A 40 -4.36 -8.01 7.14
C LEU A 40 -3.45 -8.88 6.29
N PHE A 41 -3.21 -10.11 6.74
CA PHE A 41 -2.61 -11.18 5.95
C PHE A 41 -3.71 -12.20 5.69
N LEU A 42 -4.27 -12.16 4.49
CA LEU A 42 -5.40 -12.98 4.10
C LEU A 42 -4.89 -14.35 3.65
N ASP A 43 -5.61 -15.39 4.04
CA ASP A 43 -5.26 -16.78 3.76
C ASP A 43 -6.15 -17.34 2.65
N GLY A 44 -5.60 -18.25 1.84
CA GLY A 44 -6.32 -18.90 0.74
C GLY A 44 -6.90 -17.93 -0.28
N GLU A 45 -6.10 -16.96 -0.76
CA GLU A 45 -6.46 -16.13 -1.91
C GLU A 45 -6.60 -17.02 -3.16
N GLU A 46 -5.60 -17.88 -3.38
CA GLU A 46 -5.48 -18.75 -4.55
C GLU A 46 -6.56 -19.83 -4.65
N ALA A 47 -6.83 -20.24 -5.88
CA ALA A 47 -7.64 -21.42 -6.19
C ALA A 47 -6.85 -22.71 -5.96
N PHE A 48 -7.51 -23.77 -5.49
CA PHE A 48 -6.93 -25.12 -5.42
C PHE A 48 -6.92 -25.84 -6.77
N GLN A 49 -7.91 -25.59 -7.63
CA GLN A 49 -7.99 -26.19 -8.96
C GLN A 49 -8.26 -25.14 -10.04
N ASP A 50 -9.45 -24.58 -10.04
CA ASP A 50 -9.95 -23.70 -11.10
C ASP A 50 -10.53 -22.45 -10.46
N TRP A 51 -9.94 -21.30 -10.78
CA TRP A 51 -10.39 -20.01 -10.27
C TRP A 51 -11.89 -19.81 -10.54
N SER A 52 -12.67 -19.80 -9.46
CA SER A 52 -14.13 -19.68 -9.52
C SER A 52 -14.68 -19.02 -8.27
N ASN A 53 -15.96 -18.63 -8.29
CA ASN A 53 -16.61 -18.01 -7.12
C ASN A 53 -16.54 -18.86 -5.83
N SER A 54 -16.37 -20.17 -5.94
CA SER A 54 -16.25 -21.11 -4.82
C SER A 54 -14.82 -21.56 -4.53
N ASP A 55 -13.92 -21.46 -5.52
CA ASP A 55 -12.52 -21.88 -5.47
C ASP A 55 -11.61 -20.68 -5.76
N SER A 56 -11.59 -19.75 -4.80
CA SER A 56 -10.75 -18.54 -4.73
C SER A 56 -11.15 -17.73 -3.49
N LEU A 57 -10.30 -16.80 -3.05
CA LEU A 57 -10.61 -15.73 -2.08
C LEU A 57 -11.20 -16.25 -0.77
N TYR A 58 -10.76 -17.41 -0.28
CA TYR A 58 -11.36 -18.12 0.85
C TYR A 58 -11.36 -17.27 2.12
N GLY A 59 -10.19 -16.77 2.52
CA GLY A 59 -10.02 -15.93 3.70
C GLY A 59 -10.74 -14.60 3.57
N ALA A 60 -10.58 -13.90 2.44
CA ALA A 60 -11.26 -12.62 2.20
C ALA A 60 -12.79 -12.75 2.22
N ARG A 61 -13.36 -13.79 1.59
CA ARG A 61 -14.81 -14.04 1.61
C ARG A 61 -15.31 -14.24 3.04
N SER A 62 -14.65 -15.12 3.78
CA SER A 62 -14.99 -15.44 5.18
C SER A 62 -14.89 -14.21 6.09
N LEU A 63 -13.79 -13.45 5.97
CA LEU A 63 -13.55 -12.27 6.80
C LEU A 63 -14.54 -11.15 6.50
N ALA A 64 -14.77 -10.83 5.23
CA ALA A 64 -15.69 -9.78 4.83
C ALA A 64 -17.15 -10.13 5.20
N GLU A 65 -17.55 -11.40 5.13
CA GLU A 65 -18.85 -11.85 5.64
C GLU A 65 -18.96 -11.64 7.15
N THR A 66 -17.99 -12.17 7.90
CA THR A 66 -17.95 -12.06 9.37
C THR A 66 -17.99 -10.59 9.83
N TRP A 67 -17.17 -9.72 9.22
CA TRP A 67 -17.12 -8.30 9.56
C TRP A 67 -18.35 -7.53 9.09
N GLY A 68 -19.05 -7.97 8.06
CA GLY A 68 -20.31 -7.38 7.63
C GLY A 68 -21.48 -7.69 8.56
N GLU A 69 -21.44 -8.83 9.25
CA GLU A 69 -22.49 -9.29 10.16
C GLU A 69 -22.22 -8.94 11.62
N THR A 70 -20.95 -8.72 11.98
CA THR A 70 -20.56 -8.34 13.35
C THR A 70 -20.86 -6.86 13.60
N SER A 71 -21.83 -6.59 14.47
CA SER A 71 -22.11 -5.21 14.90
C SER A 71 -21.16 -4.78 16.01
N HIS A 72 -20.66 -3.54 15.94
CA HIS A 72 -20.00 -2.89 17.07
C HIS A 72 -21.01 -2.59 18.20
N SER A 73 -20.50 -2.13 19.34
CA SER A 73 -21.33 -1.58 20.42
C SER A 73 -22.30 -0.52 19.89
N PRO A 74 -23.54 -0.41 20.39
CA PRO A 74 -24.49 0.63 19.97
C PRO A 74 -23.98 2.07 20.16
N MET A 75 -22.97 2.27 21.00
CA MET A 75 -22.32 3.57 21.22
C MET A 75 -21.21 3.87 20.21
N SER A 76 -20.89 2.93 19.32
CA SER A 76 -19.87 3.09 18.28
C SER A 76 -20.38 3.99 17.17
N ILE A 77 -19.49 4.85 16.69
CA ILE A 77 -19.65 5.67 15.48
C ILE A 77 -19.79 4.83 14.21
N TYR A 78 -19.12 3.67 14.16
CA TYR A 78 -19.17 2.72 13.05
C TYR A 78 -20.08 1.56 13.43
N ARG A 79 -20.94 1.14 12.49
CA ARG A 79 -21.91 0.07 12.74
C ARG A 79 -21.25 -1.30 12.79
N THR A 80 -20.26 -1.52 11.93
CA THR A 80 -19.57 -2.80 11.73
C THR A 80 -18.07 -2.56 11.50
N PRO A 81 -17.20 -3.57 11.70
CA PRO A 81 -15.79 -3.45 11.35
C PRO A 81 -15.53 -3.06 9.88
N LEU A 82 -16.40 -3.50 8.94
CA LEU A 82 -16.27 -3.04 7.55
C LEU A 82 -16.46 -1.54 7.40
N SER A 83 -17.45 -0.98 8.10
CA SER A 83 -17.74 0.46 8.01
C SER A 83 -16.68 1.35 8.65
N SER A 84 -15.76 0.79 9.46
CA SER A 84 -14.62 1.54 10.00
C SER A 84 -13.39 1.57 9.07
N ILE A 85 -13.43 0.84 7.94
CA ILE A 85 -12.34 0.86 6.96
C ILE A 85 -12.48 2.12 6.10
N SER A 86 -11.59 3.09 6.27
CA SER A 86 -11.56 4.31 5.46
C SER A 86 -10.99 4.07 4.06
N LEU A 87 -9.97 3.22 3.96
CA LEU A 87 -9.34 2.81 2.72
C LEU A 87 -8.76 1.41 2.88
N PHE A 88 -9.13 0.48 2.01
CA PHE A 88 -8.47 -0.83 1.93
C PHE A 88 -7.46 -0.82 0.79
N MET A 89 -6.19 -0.60 1.14
CA MET A 89 -5.06 -0.75 0.22
C MET A 89 -4.63 -2.21 0.14
N LEU A 90 -4.80 -2.82 -1.03
CA LEU A 90 -4.38 -4.20 -1.32
C LEU A 90 -3.12 -4.19 -2.18
N LEU A 91 -2.05 -4.82 -1.69
CA LEU A 91 -0.78 -4.97 -2.40
C LEU A 91 -0.67 -6.40 -2.96
N ASP A 92 -0.50 -6.53 -4.27
CA ASP A 92 -0.39 -7.84 -4.92
C ASP A 92 0.60 -7.83 -6.11
N LEU A 93 1.24 -8.97 -6.36
CA LEU A 93 2.23 -9.21 -7.43
C LEU A 93 3.34 -8.15 -7.54
N LEU A 94 3.86 -7.70 -6.40
CA LEU A 94 4.94 -6.70 -6.32
C LEU A 94 6.30 -7.36 -6.08
N GLY A 95 7.33 -6.84 -6.75
CA GLY A 95 8.73 -7.25 -6.54
C GLY A 95 9.50 -7.54 -7.83
N SER A 96 8.80 -7.73 -8.95
CA SER A 96 9.42 -7.72 -10.26
C SER A 96 9.84 -6.31 -10.67
N LYS A 97 10.89 -6.22 -11.50
CA LYS A 97 11.39 -4.96 -12.05
C LYS A 97 10.36 -4.26 -12.94
N ASP A 98 10.41 -2.92 -12.94
CA ASP A 98 9.62 -2.04 -13.81
C ASP A 98 8.10 -2.29 -13.74
N PRO A 99 7.49 -2.30 -12.53
CA PRO A 99 6.06 -2.49 -12.38
C PRO A 99 5.27 -1.33 -13.01
N LEU A 100 4.10 -1.65 -13.56
CA LEU A 100 3.12 -0.66 -14.00
C LEU A 100 1.84 -0.86 -13.21
N ILE A 101 1.33 0.21 -12.61
CA ILE A 101 0.18 0.20 -11.72
C ILE A 101 -0.89 1.09 -12.32
N HIS A 102 -2.06 0.53 -12.59
CA HIS A 102 -3.24 1.28 -13.03
C HIS A 102 -4.06 1.77 -11.84
N SER A 103 -4.86 2.81 -12.07
CA SER A 103 -5.93 3.15 -11.15
C SER A 103 -7.21 2.40 -11.52
N TYR A 104 -7.75 1.63 -10.59
CA TYR A 104 -8.91 0.76 -10.85
C TYR A 104 -10.26 1.37 -10.42
N PHE A 105 -10.24 2.30 -9.46
CA PHE A 105 -11.44 2.85 -8.84
C PHE A 105 -11.38 4.38 -8.82
N SER A 106 -12.42 5.02 -9.35
CA SER A 106 -12.48 6.49 -9.38
C SER A 106 -12.59 7.10 -7.98
N THR A 107 -13.28 6.42 -7.06
CA THR A 107 -13.53 6.89 -5.68
C THR A 107 -12.26 6.98 -4.82
N THR A 108 -11.25 6.18 -5.12
CA THR A 108 -9.94 6.19 -4.45
C THR A 108 -8.81 6.70 -5.34
N HIS A 109 -9.15 7.30 -6.49
CA HIS A 109 -8.16 7.77 -7.45
C HIS A 109 -7.24 8.85 -6.84
N TRP A 110 -7.77 9.71 -5.97
CA TRP A 110 -6.98 10.70 -5.25
C TRP A 110 -5.85 10.06 -4.41
N ALA A 111 -6.09 8.91 -3.78
CA ALA A 111 -5.08 8.20 -3.00
C ALA A 111 -4.03 7.54 -3.92
N TYR A 112 -4.48 7.06 -5.08
CA TYR A 112 -3.59 6.59 -6.15
C TYR A 112 -2.70 7.74 -6.68
N GLN A 113 -3.25 8.94 -6.87
CA GLN A 113 -2.48 10.12 -7.29
C GLN A 113 -1.46 10.53 -6.22
N SER A 114 -1.83 10.49 -4.94
CA SER A 114 -0.90 10.73 -3.83
C SER A 114 0.30 9.77 -3.87
N LEU A 115 0.10 8.48 -4.18
CA LEU A 115 1.21 7.54 -4.39
C LEU A 115 2.09 7.91 -5.59
N GLY A 116 1.50 8.34 -6.71
CA GLY A 116 2.25 8.80 -7.89
C GLY A 116 3.06 10.07 -7.61
N GLU A 117 2.49 11.03 -6.90
CA GLU A 117 3.19 12.24 -6.46
C GLU A 117 4.36 11.90 -5.51
N LEU A 118 4.13 10.98 -4.58
CA LEU A 118 5.17 10.46 -3.69
C LEU A 118 6.30 9.77 -4.46
N GLU A 119 5.96 8.90 -5.42
CA GLU A 119 6.94 8.28 -6.32
C GLU A 119 7.79 9.35 -7.01
N GLY A 120 7.15 10.30 -7.68
CA GLY A 120 7.84 11.37 -8.41
C GLY A 120 8.76 12.21 -7.51
N ARG A 121 8.32 12.53 -6.29
CA ARG A 121 9.12 13.27 -5.30
C ARG A 121 10.33 12.45 -4.83
N LEU A 122 10.14 11.17 -4.48
CA LEU A 122 11.22 10.30 -4.01
C LEU A 122 12.26 10.02 -5.11
N ARG A 123 11.82 9.89 -6.37
CA ARG A 123 12.72 9.81 -7.54
C ARG A 123 13.52 11.09 -7.75
N THR A 124 12.85 12.25 -7.70
CA THR A 124 13.52 13.57 -7.82
C THR A 124 14.59 13.78 -6.74
N LEU A 125 14.29 13.33 -5.51
CA LEU A 125 15.22 13.35 -4.38
C LEU A 125 16.27 12.24 -4.41
N ARG A 126 16.30 11.43 -5.48
CA ARG A 126 17.21 10.29 -5.69
C ARG A 126 17.19 9.28 -4.55
N GLN A 127 16.02 9.07 -3.95
CA GLN A 127 15.82 8.07 -2.90
C GLN A 127 15.46 6.69 -3.48
N PHE A 128 14.92 6.64 -4.71
CA PHE A 128 14.56 5.39 -5.38
C PHE A 128 15.79 4.72 -6.01
N LYS A 129 16.17 3.54 -5.52
CA LYS A 129 17.31 2.73 -6.02
C LYS A 129 17.05 2.14 -7.41
N SER A 130 15.79 1.89 -7.75
CA SER A 130 15.37 1.43 -9.08
C SER A 130 15.43 2.54 -10.14
N SER A 131 15.58 3.81 -9.72
CA SER A 131 15.69 4.93 -10.66
C SER A 131 16.95 4.79 -11.52
N PRO A 132 16.86 5.02 -12.85
CA PRO A 132 18.03 5.12 -13.71
C PRO A 132 18.94 6.29 -13.32
N ASN A 133 18.44 7.24 -12.55
CA ASN A 133 19.16 8.43 -12.12
C ASN A 133 19.80 8.32 -10.73
N TYR A 134 19.56 7.25 -9.97
CA TYR A 134 19.99 7.08 -8.57
C TYR A 134 21.47 7.40 -8.36
N ASP A 135 22.36 6.71 -9.09
CA ASP A 135 23.81 6.93 -9.06
C ASP A 135 24.31 7.81 -10.22
N SER A 136 23.41 8.34 -11.05
CA SER A 136 23.77 9.15 -12.22
C SER A 136 24.25 10.54 -11.81
N LYS A 137 25.19 11.13 -12.55
CA LYS A 137 25.50 12.55 -12.36
C LYS A 137 24.37 13.42 -12.93
N PRO A 138 24.05 14.59 -12.34
CA PRO A 138 22.95 15.45 -12.80
C PRO A 138 22.98 15.77 -14.30
N GLU A 139 24.16 15.95 -14.88
CA GLU A 139 24.33 16.22 -16.32
C GLU A 139 23.99 15.04 -17.25
N HIS A 140 23.84 13.83 -16.70
CA HIS A 140 23.45 12.61 -17.41
C HIS A 140 22.06 12.10 -17.01
N ALA A 141 21.29 12.90 -16.26
CA ALA A 141 19.96 12.51 -15.83
C ALA A 141 19.05 12.28 -17.05
N VAL A 142 18.33 11.17 -17.02
CA VAL A 142 17.29 10.82 -18.00
C VAL A 142 15.91 11.04 -17.39
N GLU A 143 14.86 10.95 -18.22
CA GLU A 143 13.49 10.99 -17.75
C GLU A 143 13.20 9.82 -16.79
N GLU A 144 12.57 10.12 -15.67
CA GLU A 144 12.20 9.11 -14.67
C GLU A 144 11.05 8.24 -15.18
N PRO A 145 11.16 6.90 -15.15
CA PRO A 145 9.99 6.06 -15.32
C PRO A 145 8.99 6.30 -14.18
N GLN A 146 7.70 6.16 -14.47
CA GLN A 146 6.64 6.21 -13.47
C GLN A 146 5.95 4.85 -13.41
N TRP A 147 5.79 4.32 -12.20
CA TRP A 147 4.98 3.12 -11.96
C TRP A 147 3.49 3.45 -12.01
N PHE A 148 3.09 4.62 -11.51
CA PHE A 148 1.69 5.06 -11.47
C PHE A 148 1.26 5.77 -12.76
N ILE A 149 1.02 4.98 -13.82
CA ILE A 149 0.80 5.47 -15.19
C ILE A 149 -0.52 6.24 -15.43
N ASP A 150 -1.43 6.22 -14.47
CA ASP A 150 -2.69 6.95 -14.53
C ASP A 150 -2.69 8.21 -13.63
N ALA A 151 -1.56 8.57 -12.99
CA ALA A 151 -1.53 9.60 -11.95
C ALA A 151 -1.89 11.00 -12.48
N ASP A 152 -1.53 11.29 -13.74
CA ASP A 152 -1.84 12.56 -14.39
C ASP A 152 -3.28 12.65 -14.91
N LYS A 153 -4.07 11.56 -14.84
CA LYS A 153 -5.45 11.54 -15.31
C LYS A 153 -6.38 12.13 -14.25
N GLY A 154 -7.51 12.69 -14.67
CA GLY A 154 -8.60 13.01 -13.74
C GLY A 154 -9.44 11.77 -13.44
N GLU A 155 -10.03 11.70 -12.24
CA GLU A 155 -10.86 10.55 -11.78
C GLU A 155 -11.96 10.13 -12.79
N HIS A 156 -12.54 11.08 -13.50
CA HIS A 156 -13.60 10.86 -14.51
C HIS A 156 -13.09 10.20 -15.79
N LEU A 157 -11.77 10.16 -16.00
CA LEU A 157 -11.10 9.50 -17.12
C LEU A 157 -10.63 8.09 -16.76
N ILE A 158 -10.76 7.69 -15.49
CA ILE A 158 -10.41 6.34 -15.05
C ILE A 158 -11.43 5.37 -15.59
N ARG A 159 -10.96 4.58 -16.56
CA ARG A 159 -11.72 3.51 -17.17
C ARG A 159 -11.23 2.24 -16.51
N VAL A 160 -12.13 1.51 -15.84
CA VAL A 160 -11.84 0.20 -15.26
C VAL A 160 -11.35 -0.72 -16.39
N PRO A 161 -10.05 -0.98 -16.56
CA PRO A 161 -9.54 -1.59 -17.79
C PRO A 161 -10.02 -3.04 -17.91
N THR A 162 -10.11 -3.72 -16.78
CA THR A 162 -10.62 -5.07 -16.56
C THR A 162 -10.73 -5.24 -15.04
N THR A 163 -11.77 -5.90 -14.54
CA THR A 163 -11.84 -6.20 -13.10
C THR A 163 -10.94 -7.39 -12.80
N ILE A 164 -9.74 -7.12 -12.30
CA ILE A 164 -8.90 -8.15 -11.68
C ILE A 164 -9.65 -8.66 -10.46
N GLN A 165 -9.80 -9.98 -10.35
CA GLN A 165 -10.38 -10.59 -9.16
C GLN A 165 -9.26 -10.91 -8.19
N ASP A 166 -9.41 -10.44 -6.96
CA ASP A 166 -8.44 -10.55 -5.88
C ASP A 166 -9.21 -10.31 -4.56
N ASP A 167 -8.53 -10.40 -3.42
CA ASP A 167 -9.07 -10.35 -2.06
C ASP A 167 -9.89 -9.10 -1.73
N HIS A 168 -9.77 -8.02 -2.52
CA HIS A 168 -10.59 -6.83 -2.35
C HIS A 168 -12.07 -7.06 -2.74
N ILE A 169 -12.38 -8.04 -3.60
CA ILE A 169 -13.72 -8.22 -4.19
C ILE A 169 -14.84 -8.40 -3.13
N PRO A 170 -14.68 -9.23 -2.09
CA PRO A 170 -15.69 -9.39 -1.04
C PRO A 170 -15.93 -8.11 -0.22
N PHE A 171 -14.90 -7.28 -0.05
CA PHE A 171 -14.97 -6.00 0.67
C PHE A 171 -15.61 -4.91 -0.20
N LEU A 172 -15.18 -4.81 -1.46
CA LEU A 172 -15.74 -3.89 -2.46
C LEU A 172 -17.26 -4.09 -2.61
N ARG A 173 -17.72 -5.35 -2.72
CA ARG A 173 -19.15 -5.69 -2.81
C ARG A 173 -19.97 -5.24 -1.60
N ARG A 174 -19.31 -4.96 -0.48
CA ARG A 174 -19.93 -4.47 0.78
C ARG A 174 -19.70 -2.97 1.01
N GLY A 175 -19.19 -2.26 0.00
CA GLY A 175 -19.04 -0.80 0.00
C GLY A 175 -17.76 -0.28 0.64
N VAL A 176 -16.74 -1.13 0.80
CA VAL A 176 -15.41 -0.67 1.24
C VAL A 176 -14.69 -0.02 0.07
N GLU A 177 -14.09 1.14 0.31
CA GLU A 177 -13.25 1.85 -0.66
C GLU A 177 -11.91 1.12 -0.84
N ILE A 178 -11.57 0.79 -2.10
CA ILE A 178 -10.41 -0.05 -2.42
C ILE A 178 -9.34 0.76 -3.15
N LEU A 179 -8.09 0.62 -2.74
CA LEU A 179 -6.92 1.00 -3.53
C LEU A 179 -6.13 -0.26 -3.89
N HIS A 180 -6.32 -0.76 -5.11
CA HIS A 180 -5.68 -2.00 -5.56
C HIS A 180 -4.35 -1.70 -6.25
N ILE A 181 -3.26 -2.08 -5.59
CA ILE A 181 -1.90 -1.92 -6.08
C ILE A 181 -1.40 -3.28 -6.56
N ILE A 182 -1.63 -3.53 -7.84
CA ILE A 182 -1.21 -4.77 -8.52
C ILE A 182 -0.46 -4.45 -9.81
N SER A 183 0.68 -5.12 -10.00
CA SER A 183 1.55 -4.92 -11.15
C SER A 183 1.01 -5.57 -12.41
N THR A 184 0.84 -4.79 -13.47
CA THR A 184 0.39 -5.24 -14.80
C THR A 184 1.30 -4.69 -15.91
N PRO A 185 2.60 -5.06 -15.92
CA PRO A 185 3.55 -4.55 -16.90
C PRO A 185 3.13 -4.87 -18.34
N LYS A 186 3.65 -4.07 -19.28
CA LYS A 186 3.49 -4.33 -20.71
C LYS A 186 4.59 -5.28 -21.19
N ILE A 187 4.20 -6.50 -21.54
CA ILE A 187 5.09 -7.52 -22.11
C ILE A 187 4.63 -7.76 -23.55
N ASP A 188 5.55 -7.59 -24.50
CA ASP A 188 5.27 -7.71 -25.94
C ASP A 188 4.09 -6.84 -26.42
N GLY A 189 3.94 -5.66 -25.80
CA GLY A 189 2.90 -4.68 -26.13
C GLY A 189 1.52 -4.97 -25.54
N ARG A 190 1.40 -5.97 -24.64
CA ARG A 190 0.15 -6.33 -23.96
C ARG A 190 0.30 -6.19 -22.44
N GLU A 191 -0.73 -5.66 -21.80
CA GLU A 191 -0.83 -5.62 -20.34
C GLU A 191 -1.08 -7.03 -19.82
N GLN A 192 -0.26 -7.47 -18.87
CA GLN A 192 -0.33 -8.78 -18.23
C GLN A 192 0.43 -8.76 -16.90
N PHE A 193 0.27 -9.79 -16.09
CA PHE A 193 1.03 -9.97 -14.85
C PHE A 193 2.52 -10.22 -15.09
N PRO A 194 3.38 -10.07 -14.07
CA PRO A 194 4.81 -10.36 -14.17
C PRO A 194 5.09 -11.73 -14.80
N LYS A 195 6.17 -11.85 -15.58
CA LYS A 195 6.49 -13.07 -16.35
C LYS A 195 6.58 -14.34 -15.51
N VAL A 196 6.92 -14.19 -14.23
CA VAL A 196 7.10 -15.30 -13.29
C VAL A 196 5.81 -15.74 -12.61
N TRP A 197 4.73 -14.94 -12.71
CA TRP A 197 3.44 -15.23 -12.06
C TRP A 197 2.90 -16.62 -12.43
N HIS A 198 2.52 -17.40 -11.41
CA HIS A 198 2.07 -18.79 -11.52
C HIS A 198 3.08 -19.74 -12.19
N THR A 199 4.38 -19.45 -12.04
CA THR A 199 5.47 -20.34 -12.48
C THR A 199 6.38 -20.69 -11.29
N LEU A 200 7.20 -21.72 -11.46
CA LEU A 200 8.23 -22.08 -10.46
C LEU A 200 9.34 -21.03 -10.30
N HIS A 201 9.38 -20.01 -11.17
CA HIS A 201 10.35 -18.91 -11.11
C HIS A 201 9.85 -17.72 -10.29
N ASP A 202 8.64 -17.79 -9.72
CA ASP A 202 8.21 -16.81 -8.72
C ASP A 202 8.85 -17.15 -7.37
N ASP A 203 10.13 -16.80 -7.25
CA ASP A 203 10.99 -17.11 -6.11
C ASP A 203 11.83 -15.88 -5.70
N GLY A 204 12.59 -16.02 -4.61
CA GLY A 204 13.41 -14.94 -4.09
C GLY A 204 14.58 -14.51 -5.00
N GLU A 205 15.03 -15.37 -5.93
CA GLU A 205 16.14 -15.05 -6.85
C GLU A 205 15.70 -14.14 -8.00
N HIS A 206 14.39 -14.15 -8.32
CA HIS A 206 13.81 -13.35 -9.40
C HIS A 206 13.24 -12.00 -8.92
N LEU A 207 13.32 -11.70 -7.62
CA LEU A 207 12.99 -10.38 -7.09
C LEU A 207 14.01 -9.33 -7.56
N ASP A 208 13.51 -8.18 -8.01
CA ASP A 208 14.34 -6.99 -8.22
C ASP A 208 14.45 -6.23 -6.91
N LEU A 209 15.55 -6.47 -6.18
CA LEU A 209 15.76 -5.88 -4.85
C LEU A 209 15.65 -4.34 -4.82
N PRO A 210 16.21 -3.58 -5.79
CA PRO A 210 15.98 -2.14 -5.86
C PRO A 210 14.49 -1.77 -5.89
N THR A 211 13.69 -2.45 -6.72
CA THR A 211 12.23 -2.23 -6.79
C THR A 211 11.53 -2.61 -5.49
N VAL A 212 11.90 -3.73 -4.85
CA VAL A 212 11.32 -4.16 -3.56
C VAL A 212 11.59 -3.16 -2.43
N GLU A 213 12.81 -2.61 -2.39
CA GLU A 213 13.19 -1.58 -1.42
C GLU A 213 12.44 -0.28 -1.65
N ASP A 214 12.33 0.16 -2.91
CA ASP A 214 11.62 1.39 -3.28
C ASP A 214 10.12 1.30 -2.98
N TRP A 215 9.50 0.14 -3.23
CA TRP A 215 8.13 -0.12 -2.78
C TRP A 215 7.98 -0.04 -1.26
N SER A 216 8.96 -0.57 -0.52
CA SER A 216 8.94 -0.49 0.94
C SER A 216 9.01 0.97 1.40
N MET A 217 9.83 1.79 0.75
CA MET A 217 9.91 3.22 1.04
C MET A 217 8.63 3.96 0.65
N LEU A 218 8.06 3.68 -0.52
CA LEU A 218 6.84 4.31 -0.99
C LEU A 218 5.64 4.02 -0.08
N VAL A 219 5.44 2.75 0.30
CA VAL A 219 4.36 2.36 1.22
C VAL A 219 4.59 2.98 2.61
N THR A 220 5.84 3.08 3.07
CA THR A 220 6.17 3.77 4.33
C THR A 220 5.80 5.25 4.26
N ALA A 221 6.21 5.94 3.18
CA ALA A 221 5.94 7.35 2.99
C ALA A 221 4.43 7.64 2.88
N PHE A 222 3.70 6.81 2.13
CA PHE A 222 2.25 6.92 2.00
C PHE A 222 1.54 6.72 3.33
N ALA A 223 1.90 5.67 4.09
CA ALA A 223 1.33 5.45 5.42
C ALA A 223 1.67 6.60 6.40
N ALA A 224 2.88 7.17 6.29
CA ALA A 224 3.30 8.30 7.12
C ALA A 224 2.55 9.59 6.79
N GLU A 225 2.31 9.88 5.49
CA GLU A 225 1.49 11.03 5.07
C GLU A 225 0.02 10.82 5.44
N TRP A 226 -0.52 9.61 5.22
CA TRP A 226 -1.89 9.26 5.58
C TRP A 226 -2.17 9.45 7.07
N MET A 227 -1.20 9.08 7.92
CA MET A 227 -1.29 9.24 9.36
C MET A 227 -0.80 10.61 9.85
N GLU A 228 -0.45 11.53 8.94
CA GLU A 228 0.08 12.86 9.21
C GLU A 228 1.19 12.84 10.28
N LEU A 229 2.26 12.09 10.02
CA LEU A 229 3.37 11.88 10.95
C LEU A 229 4.50 12.92 10.80
N GLU A 230 4.26 14.00 10.06
CA GLU A 230 5.23 15.10 9.94
C GLU A 230 5.55 15.68 11.32
N GLY A 231 6.85 15.90 11.59
CA GLY A 231 7.33 16.39 12.89
C GLY A 231 7.39 15.33 14.00
N TYR A 232 6.92 14.10 13.76
CA TYR A 232 7.00 13.00 14.73
C TYR A 232 8.10 11.98 14.40
N PHE A 233 8.76 12.08 13.24
CA PHE A 233 9.99 11.33 12.95
C PHE A 233 11.18 11.90 13.73
N ASP A 234 12.11 11.03 14.11
CA ASP A 234 13.36 11.48 14.75
C ASP A 234 14.17 12.30 13.74
N ASP A 235 14.79 13.39 14.20
CA ASP A 235 15.74 14.12 13.37
C ASP A 235 16.88 13.16 12.97
N ALA A 236 17.36 13.25 11.73
CA ALA A 236 18.45 12.40 11.23
C ALA A 236 19.73 12.48 12.10
N GLN A 237 19.85 13.50 12.94
CA GLN A 237 20.96 13.69 13.90
C GLN A 237 20.79 12.94 15.22
N ASP A 238 19.57 12.46 15.55
CA ASP A 238 19.25 11.83 16.83
C ASP A 238 19.25 10.31 16.78
N THR A 239 19.55 9.71 15.62
CA THR A 239 19.67 8.25 15.48
C THR A 239 20.91 7.76 16.26
N PRO A 240 20.77 7.10 17.42
CA PRO A 240 21.92 6.48 18.05
C PRO A 240 22.32 5.28 17.19
N GLU A 241 23.62 5.00 17.05
CA GLU A 241 24.24 3.85 16.35
C GLU A 241 23.68 2.43 16.68
N ARG A 242 22.66 2.32 17.53
CA ARG A 242 22.12 1.07 18.07
C ARG A 242 21.35 0.20 17.07
N MET A 243 21.04 0.67 15.86
CA MET A 243 20.31 -0.16 14.87
C MET A 243 21.14 -1.31 14.26
N TYR A 244 22.47 -1.31 14.39
CA TYR A 244 23.31 -2.41 13.87
C TYR A 244 23.59 -3.55 14.86
N THR A 245 23.03 -3.50 16.08
CA THR A 245 23.20 -4.57 17.07
C THR A 245 21.86 -5.11 17.59
N ARG A 246 21.06 -5.70 16.70
CA ARG A 246 20.23 -6.85 17.09
C ARG A 246 20.61 -8.02 16.20
N LYS A 247 21.57 -8.81 16.71
CA LYS A 247 21.93 -10.11 16.18
C LYS A 247 20.70 -11.01 16.23
N THR A 248 20.55 -11.79 15.18
CA THR A 248 19.87 -13.09 15.14
C THR A 248 20.04 -13.86 16.45
N GLU A 249 18.93 -14.16 17.11
CA GLU A 249 18.69 -15.38 17.90
C GLU A 249 17.32 -15.92 17.52
#